data_AF-A0A9W5U0G9-F1
#
_entry.id   AF-A0A9W5U0G9-F1
#
_cell.length_a   1.000
_cell.length_b   1.000
_cell.length_c   1.000
_cell.angle_alpha   90.00
_cell.angle_beta   90.00
_cell.angle_gamma   90.00
#
_symmetry.space_group_name_H-M   'P 1'
#
loop_
_entity.id
_entity.type
_entity.pdbx_description
1 polymer ?
#
loop_
_entity_poly.entity_id
_entity_poly.type
_entity_poly.pdbx_seq_one_letter_code
_entity_poly.pdbx_strand_id
1 'polypeptide(L)'
;MEIVKDWWVDFFQSEVTHEEWWRRKKDLCKERGVEISRIQGNGHIFQELRYDRGSTFQYNLHVSYLMKQGEYFYREEQVVPFQFRISSDQKIEHLPLDRKLENTGENKILPSDGERDLEEHRFSYDRLAAVKYAERWWNSYNPAFRTFTVDCTNYISQCLYAGGAPMRGAPDRGNGWWYQNDNWSFSWAVAHSLRWYLSGSTKGLKGKEMESAEELIPGDVICYDFEGDDKWNHTTIVVAKDAYGMPLVNAHTDNSRNRYWSYEDSTAWTPNINYKFFRIGE
;
A
#
# COMPACT_ATOMS: atom_id res chain seq x y z
N MET A 1 18.84 -2.91 -21.61
CA MET A 1 18.89 -2.41 -20.22
C MET A 1 19.55 -1.04 -20.13
N GLU A 2 20.65 -0.77 -20.84
CA GLU A 2 21.31 0.56 -20.87
C GLU A 2 20.31 1.71 -21.11
N ILE A 3 19.50 1.62 -22.16
CA ILE A 3 18.50 2.64 -22.53
C ILE A 3 17.52 2.95 -21.38
N VAL A 4 17.06 1.92 -20.66
CA VAL A 4 16.12 2.10 -19.53
C VAL A 4 16.83 2.74 -18.34
N LYS A 5 18.09 2.35 -18.10
CA LYS A 5 18.91 2.93 -17.04
C LYS A 5 19.17 4.41 -17.31
N ASP A 6 19.60 4.75 -18.51
CA ASP A 6 19.91 6.13 -18.90
C ASP A 6 18.64 7.00 -18.80
N TRP A 7 17.49 6.48 -19.26
CA TRP A 7 16.19 7.14 -19.10
C TRP A 7 15.88 7.48 -17.63
N TRP A 8 16.07 6.55 -16.69
CA TRP A 8 15.82 6.81 -15.27
C TRP A 8 16.82 7.75 -14.62
N VAL A 9 18.10 7.67 -15.03
CA VAL A 9 19.13 8.60 -14.57
C VAL A 9 18.76 10.03 -14.97
N ASP A 10 18.42 10.22 -16.25
CA ASP A 10 17.98 11.51 -16.78
C ASP A 10 16.70 11.99 -16.09
N PHE A 11 15.73 11.11 -15.88
CA PHE A 11 14.47 11.42 -15.18
C PHE A 11 14.70 11.96 -13.77
N PHE A 12 15.51 11.26 -12.95
CA PHE A 12 15.75 11.66 -11.56
C PHE A 12 16.69 12.88 -11.44
N GLN A 13 17.56 13.12 -12.42
CA GLN A 13 18.44 14.28 -12.44
C GLN A 13 17.78 15.54 -13.03
N SER A 14 16.73 15.38 -13.84
CA SER A 14 16.04 16.50 -14.45
C SER A 14 15.35 17.40 -13.42
N GLU A 15 15.60 18.70 -13.51
CA GLU A 15 14.86 19.70 -12.75
C GLU A 15 13.41 19.81 -13.22
N VAL A 16 13.18 19.61 -14.52
CA VAL A 16 11.86 19.63 -15.17
C VAL A 16 11.37 18.19 -15.34
N THR A 17 10.41 17.80 -14.50
CA THR A 17 9.70 16.52 -14.64
C THR A 17 8.30 16.77 -15.18
N HIS A 18 7.92 16.00 -16.21
CA HIS A 18 6.54 15.97 -16.70
C HIS A 18 5.66 14.99 -15.89
N GLU A 19 6.28 14.10 -15.11
CA GLU A 19 5.59 13.19 -14.21
C GLU A 19 5.21 13.91 -12.90
N GLU A 20 3.92 14.06 -12.67
CA GLU A 20 3.42 14.85 -11.54
C GLU A 20 3.73 14.23 -10.17
N TRP A 21 3.76 12.89 -10.08
CA TRP A 21 4.01 12.18 -8.83
C TRP A 21 5.41 12.49 -8.27
N TRP A 22 6.42 12.59 -9.14
CA TRP A 22 7.78 12.92 -8.74
C TRP A 22 7.91 14.39 -8.33
N ARG A 23 7.18 15.30 -9.03
CA ARG A 23 7.09 16.70 -8.61
C ARG A 23 6.48 16.81 -7.21
N ARG A 24 5.32 16.17 -6.98
CA ARG A 24 4.66 16.12 -5.66
C ARG A 24 5.58 15.55 -4.59
N LYS A 25 6.35 14.50 -4.90
CA LYS A 25 7.34 13.95 -3.96
C LYS A 25 8.40 14.98 -3.56
N LYS A 26 8.97 15.71 -4.53
CA LYS A 26 9.96 16.77 -4.26
C LYS A 26 9.36 17.90 -3.44
N ASP A 27 8.14 18.34 -3.78
CA ASP A 27 7.44 19.40 -3.07
C ASP A 27 7.12 19.00 -1.62
N LEU A 28 6.58 17.79 -1.43
CA LEU A 28 6.29 17.22 -0.11
C LEU A 28 7.55 17.06 0.74
N CYS A 29 8.67 16.64 0.14
CA CYS A 29 9.95 16.58 0.84
C CYS A 29 10.39 17.98 1.29
N LYS A 30 10.29 18.98 0.42
CA LYS A 30 10.64 20.38 0.74
C LYS A 30 9.77 20.93 1.87
N GLU A 31 8.46 20.73 1.81
CA GLU A 31 7.51 21.18 2.84
C GLU A 31 7.82 20.59 4.23
N ARG A 32 8.28 19.34 4.24
CA ARG A 32 8.62 18.61 5.47
C ARG A 32 10.06 18.80 5.94
N GLY A 33 10.85 19.61 5.22
CA GLY A 33 12.29 19.77 5.50
C GLY A 33 13.09 18.46 5.34
N VAL A 34 12.68 17.62 4.40
CA VAL A 34 13.34 16.36 4.04
C VAL A 34 14.16 16.54 2.78
N GLU A 35 15.42 16.13 2.82
CA GLU A 35 16.34 16.08 1.70
C GLU A 35 16.46 14.63 1.20
N ILE A 36 16.38 14.42 -0.12
CA ILE A 36 16.71 13.14 -0.74
C ILE A 36 18.21 13.12 -1.03
N SER A 37 19.02 12.66 -0.06
CA SER A 37 20.48 12.70 -0.18
C SER A 37 21.05 11.67 -1.14
N ARG A 38 20.31 10.59 -1.45
CA ARG A 38 20.72 9.58 -2.42
C ARG A 38 19.52 8.85 -3.02
N ILE A 39 19.61 8.54 -4.32
CA ILE A 39 18.68 7.67 -5.03
C ILE A 39 19.45 6.46 -5.56
N GLN A 40 18.90 5.26 -5.40
CA GLN A 40 19.39 4.03 -6.01
C GLN A 40 18.24 3.33 -6.72
N GLY A 41 18.48 2.81 -7.92
CA GLY A 41 17.47 2.12 -8.71
C GLY A 41 18.00 0.78 -9.22
N ASN A 42 17.15 -0.25 -9.20
CA ASN A 42 17.42 -1.54 -9.82
C ASN A 42 16.20 -1.97 -10.65
N GLY A 43 16.42 -2.30 -11.93
CA GLY A 43 15.37 -2.74 -12.84
C GLY A 43 15.43 -4.24 -13.09
N HIS A 44 14.30 -4.93 -12.97
CA HIS A 44 14.18 -6.36 -13.26
C HIS A 44 13.10 -6.64 -14.29
N ILE A 45 13.49 -7.05 -15.50
CA ILE A 45 12.57 -7.46 -16.57
C ILE A 45 11.95 -8.80 -16.19
N PHE A 46 10.63 -8.87 -16.21
CA PHE A 46 9.89 -10.11 -15.92
C PHE A 46 9.06 -10.60 -17.12
N GLN A 47 8.84 -9.76 -18.14
CA GLN A 47 8.15 -10.18 -19.36
C GLN A 47 8.72 -9.47 -20.59
N GLU A 48 8.85 -10.23 -21.67
CA GLU A 48 9.19 -9.73 -23.01
C GLU A 48 8.16 -10.28 -24.01
N LEU A 49 7.56 -9.39 -24.80
CA LEU A 49 6.58 -9.70 -25.83
C LEU A 49 7.10 -9.18 -27.17
N ARG A 50 7.29 -10.08 -28.13
CA ARG A 50 7.78 -9.73 -29.48
C ARG A 50 6.64 -9.82 -30.48
N TYR A 51 6.50 -8.77 -31.29
CA TYR A 51 5.51 -8.64 -32.36
C TYR A 51 6.22 -8.30 -33.68
N ASP A 52 5.56 -8.54 -34.81
CA ASP A 52 6.12 -8.23 -36.14
C ASP A 52 6.53 -6.76 -36.31
N ARG A 53 5.92 -5.84 -35.54
CA ARG A 53 6.14 -4.39 -35.61
C ARG A 53 6.85 -3.79 -34.40
N GLY A 54 7.36 -4.60 -33.47
CA GLY A 54 8.04 -4.09 -32.28
C GLY A 54 8.16 -5.08 -31.12
N SER A 55 8.74 -4.63 -30.02
CA SER A 55 8.89 -5.40 -28.79
C SER A 55 8.40 -4.61 -27.58
N THR A 56 7.72 -5.29 -26.66
CA THR A 56 7.28 -4.74 -25.37
C THR A 56 8.02 -5.45 -24.25
N PHE A 57 8.61 -4.70 -23.33
CA PHE A 57 9.30 -5.20 -22.15
C PHE A 57 8.58 -4.70 -20.91
N GLN A 58 8.19 -5.59 -20.02
CA GLN A 58 7.67 -5.23 -18.70
C GLN A 58 8.70 -5.54 -17.63
N TYR A 59 8.89 -4.61 -16.71
CA TYR A 59 9.91 -4.71 -15.67
C TYR A 59 9.44 -4.04 -14.39
N ASN A 60 10.00 -4.48 -13.26
CA ASN A 60 9.84 -3.81 -11.98
C ASN A 60 11.03 -2.89 -11.75
N LEU A 61 10.76 -1.64 -11.38
CA LEU A 61 11.77 -0.72 -10.86
C LEU A 61 11.71 -0.73 -9.33
N HIS A 62 12.76 -1.23 -8.69
CA HIS A 62 12.98 -1.02 -7.26
C HIS A 62 13.80 0.24 -7.07
N VAL A 63 13.19 1.28 -6.49
CA VAL A 63 13.87 2.53 -6.13
C VAL A 63 14.02 2.62 -4.62
N SER A 64 15.19 3.06 -4.17
CA SER A 64 15.51 3.36 -2.78
C SER A 64 15.95 4.81 -2.67
N TYR A 65 15.39 5.52 -1.70
CA TYR A 65 15.72 6.89 -1.36
C TYR A 65 16.36 6.91 0.04
N LEU A 66 17.54 7.52 0.17
CA LEU A 66 18.08 7.91 1.47
C LEU A 66 17.53 9.28 1.82
N MET A 67 16.61 9.31 2.77
CA MET A 67 15.90 10.49 3.23
C MET A 67 16.61 11.05 4.46
N LYS A 68 16.87 12.36 4.47
CA LYS A 68 17.48 13.09 5.59
C LYS A 68 16.53 14.17 6.07
N GLN A 69 16.19 14.17 7.36
CA GLN A 69 15.35 15.17 8.01
C GLN A 69 16.05 15.67 9.27
N GLY A 70 16.75 16.81 9.16
CA GLY A 70 17.72 17.22 10.18
C GLY A 70 18.85 16.19 10.31
N GLU A 71 19.04 15.64 11.52
CA GLU A 71 20.02 14.57 11.82
C GLU A 71 19.44 13.15 11.64
N TYR A 72 18.13 13.04 11.39
CA TYR A 72 17.48 11.74 11.21
C TYR A 72 17.61 11.25 9.78
N PHE A 73 18.01 9.99 9.63
CA PHE A 73 18.09 9.31 8.33
C PHE A 73 17.17 8.11 8.32
N TYR A 74 16.45 7.95 7.22
CA TYR A 74 15.67 6.75 6.97
C TYR A 74 15.70 6.38 5.50
N ARG A 75 15.40 5.11 5.22
CA ARG A 75 15.36 4.60 3.86
C ARG A 75 13.91 4.35 3.46
N GLU A 76 13.47 5.07 2.43
CA GLU A 76 12.20 4.82 1.75
C GLU A 76 12.45 3.95 0.52
N GLU A 77 11.61 2.95 0.28
CA GLU A 77 11.76 2.05 -0.85
C GLU A 77 10.42 1.83 -1.55
N GLN A 78 10.44 1.70 -2.87
CA GLN A 78 9.25 1.42 -3.69
C GLN A 78 9.61 0.44 -4.81
N VAL A 79 8.67 -0.46 -5.15
CA VAL A 79 8.75 -1.35 -6.30
C VAL A 79 7.55 -1.09 -7.21
N VAL A 80 7.82 -0.49 -8.36
CA VAL A 80 6.78 -0.03 -9.29
C VAL A 80 6.94 -0.73 -10.65
N PRO A 81 5.86 -1.29 -11.22
CA PRO A 81 5.93 -1.94 -12.52
C PRO A 81 5.81 -0.91 -13.66
N PHE A 82 6.62 -1.09 -14.69
CA PHE A 82 6.64 -0.24 -15.89
C PHE A 82 6.70 -1.11 -17.15
N GLN A 83 6.32 -0.51 -18.28
CA GLN A 83 6.50 -1.09 -19.61
C GLN A 83 7.28 -0.14 -20.53
N PHE A 84 8.21 -0.70 -21.32
CA PHE A 84 8.82 -0.05 -22.47
C PHE A 84 8.34 -0.73 -23.75
N ARG A 85 7.97 0.07 -24.76
CA ARG A 85 7.65 -0.41 -26.10
C ARG A 85 8.63 0.19 -27.09
N ILE A 86 9.20 -0.67 -27.92
CA ILE A 86 10.10 -0.30 -29.01
C ILE A 86 9.42 -0.69 -30.31
N SER A 87 9.03 0.29 -31.12
CA SER A 87 8.45 0.05 -32.44
C SER A 87 9.52 -0.19 -33.49
N SER A 88 9.12 -0.69 -34.66
CA SER A 88 10.02 -0.95 -35.80
C SER A 88 10.75 0.29 -36.31
N ASP A 89 10.21 1.50 -36.09
CA ASP A 89 10.83 2.79 -36.39
C ASP A 89 11.69 3.35 -35.23
N GLN A 90 12.07 2.51 -34.27
CA GLN A 90 12.89 2.84 -33.10
C GLN A 90 12.28 3.90 -32.16
N LYS A 91 10.96 4.14 -32.23
CA LYS A 91 10.30 4.96 -31.21
C LYS A 91 10.18 4.17 -29.92
N ILE A 92 10.47 4.84 -28.82
CA ILE A 92 10.41 4.30 -27.48
C ILE A 92 9.26 4.96 -26.74
N GLU A 93 8.32 4.16 -26.27
CA GLU A 93 7.26 4.58 -25.36
C GLU A 93 7.52 3.95 -23.99
N HIS A 94 7.47 4.73 -22.93
CA HIS A 94 7.67 4.28 -21.56
C HIS A 94 6.50 4.72 -20.70
N LEU A 95 5.85 3.77 -20.04
CA LEU A 95 4.62 4.00 -19.29
C LEU A 95 4.60 3.17 -18.01
N PRO A 96 3.98 3.67 -16.93
CA PRO A 96 3.57 2.83 -15.80
C PRO A 96 2.72 1.65 -16.28
N LEU A 97 2.88 0.49 -15.65
CA LEU A 97 2.00 -0.65 -15.91
C LEU A 97 0.78 -0.55 -15.00
N ASP A 98 -0.32 -0.07 -15.56
CA ASP A 98 -1.55 0.19 -14.82
C ASP A 98 -2.20 -1.13 -14.36
N ARG A 99 -2.10 -1.43 -13.06
CA ARG A 99 -2.81 -2.55 -12.44
C ARG A 99 -4.24 -2.08 -12.16
N LYS A 100 -5.07 -2.07 -13.20
CA LYS A 100 -6.48 -1.66 -13.05
C LYS A 100 -7.13 -2.36 -11.87
N LEU A 101 -7.82 -1.57 -11.04
CA LEU A 101 -8.85 -2.08 -10.13
C LEU A 101 -9.84 -2.88 -10.97
N GLU A 102 -9.85 -4.20 -10.84
CA GLU A 102 -11.04 -4.95 -11.22
C GLU A 102 -12.13 -4.51 -10.25
N ASN A 103 -13.09 -3.74 -10.76
CA ASN A 103 -14.31 -3.36 -10.06
C ASN A 103 -15.06 -4.66 -9.68
N THR A 104 -14.71 -5.28 -8.57
CA THR A 104 -15.57 -6.26 -7.93
C THR A 104 -16.76 -5.48 -7.38
N GLY A 105 -17.89 -5.65 -8.06
CA GLY A 105 -19.09 -4.81 -7.99
C GLY A 105 -19.51 -4.27 -6.61
N GLU A 106 -20.18 -3.12 -6.67
CA GLU A 106 -20.90 -2.49 -5.56
C GLU A 106 -21.74 -3.53 -4.80
N ASN A 107 -21.21 -4.01 -3.67
CA ASN A 107 -21.93 -4.90 -2.79
C ASN A 107 -22.26 -4.13 -1.51
N LYS A 108 -23.52 -3.74 -1.40
CA LYS A 108 -24.11 -3.18 -0.18
C LYS A 108 -23.92 -4.17 0.96
N ILE A 109 -23.17 -3.78 1.98
CA ILE A 109 -23.08 -4.53 3.24
C ILE A 109 -24.35 -4.20 4.03
N LEU A 110 -25.19 -5.20 4.26
CA LEU A 110 -26.22 -5.18 5.30
C LEU A 110 -25.61 -5.76 6.58
N PRO A 111 -25.86 -5.17 7.76
CA PRO A 111 -25.57 -5.85 9.01
C PRO A 111 -26.47 -7.08 9.12
N SER A 112 -25.88 -8.26 9.28
CA SER A 112 -26.60 -9.50 9.57
C SER A 112 -26.05 -10.08 10.87
N ASP A 113 -26.84 -9.95 11.92
CA ASP A 113 -26.61 -10.58 13.22
C ASP A 113 -26.85 -12.09 13.08
N GLY A 114 -25.75 -12.83 12.94
CA GLY A 114 -25.72 -14.28 12.96
C GLY A 114 -24.69 -14.75 13.97
N GLU A 115 -25.06 -14.74 15.25
CA GLU A 115 -24.23 -15.26 16.34
C GLU A 115 -24.03 -16.78 16.19
N ARG A 116 -22.76 -17.18 16.07
CA ARG A 116 -22.27 -18.42 16.65
C ARG A 116 -21.04 -18.08 17.46
N ASP A 117 -21.23 -18.07 18.78
CA ASP A 117 -20.19 -17.91 19.77
C ASP A 117 -19.14 -19.01 19.62
N LEU A 118 -17.94 -18.61 19.22
CA LEU A 118 -16.71 -19.28 19.60
C LEU A 118 -16.05 -18.38 20.64
N GLU A 119 -15.68 -18.99 21.77
CA GLU A 119 -15.20 -18.39 23.01
C GLU A 119 -14.53 -17.02 22.84
N GLU A 120 -14.93 -16.04 23.67
CA GLU A 120 -14.25 -14.75 23.82
C GLU A 120 -12.81 -14.96 24.35
N HIS A 121 -11.92 -15.42 23.48
CA HIS A 121 -10.50 -15.27 23.72
C HIS A 121 -10.20 -13.77 23.67
N ARG A 122 -10.04 -13.18 24.86
CA ARG A 122 -9.39 -11.88 25.02
C ARG A 122 -8.02 -11.96 24.36
N PHE A 123 -7.91 -11.48 23.13
CA PHE A 123 -6.62 -11.35 22.46
C PHE A 123 -6.02 -9.99 22.81
N SER A 124 -4.70 -9.95 22.88
CA SER A 124 -3.92 -8.71 22.94
C SER A 124 -3.23 -8.55 21.60
N TYR A 125 -3.32 -7.36 21.01
CA TYR A 125 -2.71 -7.08 19.72
C TYR A 125 -1.21 -6.83 19.88
N ASP A 126 -0.39 -7.75 19.36
CA ASP A 126 1.06 -7.59 19.28
C ASP A 126 1.42 -6.71 18.08
N ARG A 127 1.50 -5.40 18.35
CA ARG A 127 1.90 -4.38 17.38
C ARG A 127 3.27 -4.67 16.76
N LEU A 128 4.21 -5.17 17.56
CA LEU A 128 5.56 -5.45 17.09
C LEU A 128 5.57 -6.64 16.12
N ALA A 129 4.77 -7.67 16.38
CA ALA A 129 4.61 -8.79 15.45
C ALA A 129 3.99 -8.34 14.12
N ALA A 130 2.97 -7.47 14.16
CA ALA A 130 2.38 -6.88 12.95
C ALA A 130 3.40 -6.07 12.13
N VAL A 131 4.18 -5.22 12.80
CA VAL A 131 5.24 -4.42 12.14
C VAL A 131 6.36 -5.30 11.59
N LYS A 132 6.80 -6.33 12.32
CA LYS A 132 7.79 -7.30 11.82
C LYS A 132 7.30 -8.04 10.59
N TYR A 133 6.02 -8.40 10.56
CA TYR A 133 5.41 -9.02 9.40
C TYR A 133 5.41 -8.06 8.20
N ALA A 134 5.00 -6.81 8.43
CA ALA A 134 5.01 -5.77 7.41
C ALA A 134 6.42 -5.55 6.83
N GLU A 135 7.43 -5.44 7.70
CA GLU A 135 8.83 -5.30 7.31
C GLU A 135 9.40 -6.53 6.58
N ARG A 136 8.87 -7.74 6.87
CA ARG A 136 9.31 -8.96 6.19
C ARG A 136 8.77 -9.05 4.77
N TRP A 137 7.51 -8.67 4.57
CA TRP A 137 6.79 -8.92 3.33
C TRP A 137 6.56 -7.66 2.47
N TRP A 138 7.04 -6.48 2.86
CA TRP A 138 6.78 -5.24 2.12
C TRP A 138 7.05 -5.28 0.59
N ASN A 139 8.02 -6.10 0.13
CA ASN A 139 8.37 -6.26 -1.29
C ASN A 139 8.19 -7.69 -1.83
N SER A 140 7.49 -8.56 -1.10
CA SER A 140 7.25 -9.95 -1.52
C SER A 140 5.92 -10.47 -1.00
N TYR A 141 5.49 -11.65 -1.41
CA TYR A 141 4.17 -12.17 -1.01
C TYR A 141 4.32 -13.44 -0.19
N ASN A 142 3.63 -13.51 0.95
CA ASN A 142 3.67 -14.69 1.79
C ASN A 142 2.93 -15.85 1.11
N PRO A 143 3.61 -16.98 0.80
CA PRO A 143 3.01 -18.10 0.09
C PRO A 143 1.90 -18.82 0.87
N ALA A 144 1.74 -18.55 2.18
CA ALA A 144 0.62 -19.08 2.96
C ALA A 144 -0.74 -18.43 2.61
N PHE A 145 -0.72 -17.31 1.89
CA PHE A 145 -1.91 -16.56 1.50
C PHE A 145 -1.96 -16.37 -0.01
N ARG A 146 -3.17 -16.26 -0.55
CA ARG A 146 -3.40 -15.93 -1.96
C ARG A 146 -2.87 -14.53 -2.25
N THR A 147 -2.18 -14.39 -3.37
CA THR A 147 -1.77 -13.10 -3.91
C THR A 147 -2.87 -12.52 -4.79
N PHE A 148 -3.17 -11.24 -4.62
CA PHE A 148 -4.09 -10.49 -5.48
C PHE A 148 -3.32 -9.51 -6.37
N THR A 149 -3.96 -9.09 -7.47
CA THR A 149 -3.42 -8.02 -8.33
C THR A 149 -3.47 -6.66 -7.62
N VAL A 150 -4.56 -6.40 -6.89
CA VAL A 150 -4.72 -5.31 -5.92
C VAL A 150 -4.69 -5.94 -4.53
N ASP A 151 -3.60 -5.75 -3.80
CA ASP A 151 -3.25 -6.59 -2.64
C ASP A 151 -3.14 -5.81 -1.33
N CYS A 152 -3.40 -4.50 -1.35
CA CYS A 152 -3.27 -3.64 -0.18
C CYS A 152 -3.94 -4.23 1.08
N THR A 153 -5.25 -4.45 1.04
CA THR A 153 -6.01 -4.95 2.18
C THR A 153 -5.65 -6.37 2.57
N ASN A 154 -5.35 -7.25 1.60
CA ASN A 154 -4.93 -8.61 1.89
C ASN A 154 -3.60 -8.61 2.68
N TYR A 155 -2.63 -7.80 2.26
CA TYR A 155 -1.38 -7.60 2.98
C TYR A 155 -1.59 -6.99 4.38
N ILE A 156 -2.41 -5.93 4.50
CA ILE A 156 -2.71 -5.34 5.81
C ILE A 156 -3.40 -6.35 6.72
N SER A 157 -4.36 -7.13 6.22
CA SER A 157 -5.02 -8.18 6.99
C SER A 157 -4.03 -9.25 7.47
N GLN A 158 -3.06 -9.63 6.64
CA GLN A 158 -1.99 -10.54 7.07
C GLN A 158 -1.12 -9.92 8.18
N CYS A 159 -0.81 -8.62 8.12
CA CYS A 159 -0.09 -7.92 9.18
C CYS A 159 -0.88 -7.94 10.50
N LEU A 160 -2.18 -7.62 10.44
CA LEU A 160 -3.08 -7.63 11.61
C LEU A 160 -3.20 -9.03 12.20
N TYR A 161 -3.31 -10.05 11.35
CA TYR A 161 -3.36 -11.44 11.74
C TYR A 161 -2.06 -11.90 12.42
N ALA A 162 -0.91 -11.51 11.87
CA ALA A 162 0.40 -11.77 12.50
C ALA A 162 0.54 -11.07 13.86
N GLY A 163 -0.15 -9.94 14.06
CA GLY A 163 -0.31 -9.27 15.36
C GLY A 163 -1.28 -9.97 16.33
N GLY A 164 -1.82 -11.14 15.96
CA GLY A 164 -2.69 -11.96 16.83
C GLY A 164 -4.18 -11.62 16.75
N ALA A 165 -4.61 -10.79 15.79
CA ALA A 165 -6.02 -10.49 15.58
C ALA A 165 -6.84 -11.75 15.26
N PRO A 166 -7.93 -12.06 15.99
CA PRO A 166 -8.71 -13.27 15.77
C PRO A 166 -9.64 -13.09 14.57
N MET A 167 -9.61 -14.08 13.68
CA MET A 167 -10.56 -14.19 12.58
C MET A 167 -11.95 -14.58 13.09
N ARG A 168 -13.02 -14.04 12.49
CA ARG A 168 -14.41 -14.42 12.81
C ARG A 168 -15.37 -14.19 11.65
N GLY A 169 -16.56 -14.79 11.73
CA GLY A 169 -17.66 -14.58 10.77
C GLY A 169 -17.64 -15.50 9.56
N ALA A 170 -16.67 -16.44 9.49
CA ALA A 170 -16.66 -17.46 8.47
C ALA A 170 -17.90 -18.38 8.55
N PRO A 171 -18.39 -18.92 7.42
CA PRO A 171 -17.85 -18.78 6.07
C PRO A 171 -18.56 -17.71 5.22
N ASP A 172 -19.34 -16.80 5.82
CA ASP A 172 -20.03 -15.73 5.09
C ASP A 172 -19.02 -14.66 4.64
N ARG A 173 -18.91 -14.43 3.33
CA ARG A 173 -17.97 -13.46 2.77
C ARG A 173 -18.37 -12.01 3.05
N GLY A 174 -19.67 -11.76 3.27
CA GLY A 174 -20.21 -10.44 3.60
C GLY A 174 -20.02 -10.05 5.06
N ASN A 175 -19.64 -11.00 5.93
CA ASN A 175 -19.60 -10.79 7.37
C ASN A 175 -18.24 -11.16 7.97
N GLY A 176 -17.89 -10.50 9.07
CA GLY A 176 -16.69 -10.76 9.84
C GLY A 176 -15.41 -10.29 9.17
N TRP A 177 -14.29 -10.87 9.59
CA TRP A 177 -12.95 -10.68 9.03
C TRP A 177 -12.20 -12.00 9.18
N TRP A 178 -11.94 -12.67 8.06
CA TRP A 178 -11.38 -14.03 8.07
C TRP A 178 -10.82 -14.46 6.71
N TYR A 179 -9.90 -15.42 6.75
CA TYR A 179 -9.31 -16.10 5.60
C TYR A 179 -9.19 -17.60 5.89
N GLN A 180 -9.62 -18.45 4.97
CA GLN A 180 -9.56 -19.91 5.05
C GLN A 180 -9.20 -20.48 3.67
N ASN A 181 -7.90 -20.72 3.44
CA ASN A 181 -7.38 -21.26 2.19
C ASN A 181 -7.88 -20.47 0.97
N ASP A 182 -8.77 -21.04 0.16
CA ASP A 182 -9.28 -20.40 -1.07
C ASP A 182 -10.54 -19.54 -0.86
N ASN A 183 -10.93 -19.26 0.39
CA ASN A 183 -12.10 -18.43 0.70
C ASN A 183 -11.79 -17.38 1.78
N TRP A 184 -12.44 -16.22 1.72
CA TRP A 184 -12.17 -15.07 2.59
C TRP A 184 -13.35 -14.08 2.61
N SER A 185 -13.44 -13.29 3.68
CA SER A 185 -14.38 -12.16 3.76
C SER A 185 -13.96 -10.98 2.89
N PHE A 186 -14.91 -10.15 2.45
CA PHE A 186 -14.58 -8.92 1.74
C PHE A 186 -13.70 -8.00 2.58
N SER A 187 -13.95 -7.89 3.89
CA SER A 187 -13.11 -7.13 4.83
C SER A 187 -11.66 -7.62 4.92
N TRP A 188 -11.37 -8.87 4.55
CA TRP A 188 -9.99 -9.36 4.51
C TRP A 188 -9.22 -8.81 3.30
N ALA A 189 -9.88 -8.60 2.15
CA ALA A 189 -9.22 -8.34 0.87
C ALA A 189 -9.64 -7.06 0.14
N VAL A 190 -10.66 -6.33 0.62
CA VAL A 190 -11.20 -5.11 -0.03
C VAL A 190 -11.13 -3.92 0.94
N ALA A 191 -10.48 -2.83 0.52
CA ALA A 191 -10.21 -1.64 1.35
C ALA A 191 -11.50 -1.02 1.92
N HIS A 192 -12.51 -0.81 1.07
CA HIS A 192 -13.83 -0.34 1.48
C HIS A 192 -14.45 -1.19 2.58
N SER A 193 -14.44 -2.51 2.42
CA SER A 193 -15.01 -3.42 3.41
C SER A 193 -14.20 -3.45 4.71
N LEU A 194 -12.86 -3.38 4.65
CA LEU A 194 -12.02 -3.35 5.85
C LEU A 194 -12.26 -2.06 6.66
N ARG A 195 -12.33 -0.90 6.01
CA ARG A 195 -12.62 0.38 6.68
C ARG A 195 -13.89 0.30 7.50
N TRP A 196 -14.99 -0.17 6.89
CA TRP A 196 -16.27 -0.26 7.60
C TRP A 196 -16.25 -1.33 8.70
N TYR A 197 -15.56 -2.43 8.47
CA TYR A 197 -15.34 -3.45 9.49
C TYR A 197 -14.61 -2.89 10.72
N LEU A 198 -13.53 -2.15 10.54
CA LEU A 198 -12.75 -1.57 11.64
C LEU A 198 -13.59 -0.58 12.47
N SER A 199 -14.40 0.27 11.83
CA SER A 199 -15.31 1.20 12.52
C SER A 199 -16.47 0.50 13.25
N GLY A 200 -17.03 -0.57 12.67
CA GLY A 200 -18.28 -1.18 13.15
C GLY A 200 -18.09 -2.39 14.07
N SER A 201 -16.92 -3.01 14.07
CA SER A 201 -16.66 -4.23 14.83
C SER A 201 -16.59 -3.97 16.35
N THR A 202 -17.37 -4.72 17.12
CA THR A 202 -17.45 -4.58 18.60
C THR A 202 -16.72 -5.70 19.36
N LYS A 203 -16.34 -6.77 18.67
CA LYS A 203 -15.60 -7.93 19.22
C LYS A 203 -14.28 -8.08 18.46
N GLY A 204 -13.33 -8.89 18.95
CA GLY A 204 -12.04 -9.22 18.29
C GLY A 204 -11.31 -8.03 17.65
N LEU A 205 -10.76 -8.18 16.44
CA LEU A 205 -10.23 -7.06 15.64
C LEU A 205 -11.28 -5.94 15.50
N LYS A 206 -10.88 -4.74 15.92
CA LYS A 206 -11.61 -3.47 15.82
C LYS A 206 -10.59 -2.34 15.68
N GLY A 207 -11.04 -1.22 15.14
CA GLY A 207 -10.25 0.00 15.05
C GLY A 207 -10.92 1.13 15.82
N LYS A 208 -10.18 1.78 16.70
CA LYS A 208 -10.59 3.05 17.28
C LYS A 208 -10.20 4.17 16.32
N GLU A 209 -11.19 4.91 15.82
CA GLU A 209 -10.93 6.07 14.96
C GLU A 209 -10.16 7.14 15.74
N MET A 210 -9.11 7.67 15.11
CA MET A 210 -8.29 8.77 15.61
C MET A 210 -8.53 10.01 14.75
N GLU A 211 -8.35 11.19 15.34
CA GLU A 211 -8.64 12.46 14.66
C GLU A 211 -7.53 12.84 13.67
N SER A 212 -6.29 12.44 13.94
CA SER A 212 -5.12 12.84 13.14
C SER A 212 -4.10 11.72 12.95
N ALA A 213 -3.31 11.83 11.87
CA ALA A 213 -2.22 10.91 11.58
C ALA A 213 -1.12 10.92 12.65
N GLU A 214 -0.85 12.07 13.27
CA GLU A 214 0.16 12.26 14.33
C GLU A 214 -0.07 11.32 15.52
N GLU A 215 -1.33 11.05 15.84
CA GLU A 215 -1.69 10.20 16.95
C GLU A 215 -1.31 8.74 16.69
N LEU A 216 -1.23 8.31 15.42
CA LEU A 216 -0.96 6.92 15.05
C LEU A 216 0.41 6.44 15.51
N ILE A 217 0.50 5.16 15.87
CA ILE A 217 1.73 4.49 16.29
C ILE A 217 1.98 3.24 15.44
N PRO A 218 3.21 2.69 15.41
CA PRO A 218 3.48 1.47 14.67
C PRO A 218 2.49 0.34 15.00
N GLY A 219 1.97 -0.31 13.96
CA GLY A 219 0.90 -1.30 14.02
C GLY A 219 -0.51 -0.74 13.80
N ASP A 220 -0.68 0.58 13.72
CA ASP A 220 -1.95 1.23 13.36
C ASP A 220 -2.17 1.27 11.84
N VAL A 221 -3.41 1.51 11.41
CA VAL A 221 -3.84 1.42 10.01
C VAL A 221 -4.38 2.75 9.50
N ILE A 222 -4.11 3.05 8.24
CA ILE A 222 -4.67 4.21 7.53
C ILE A 222 -5.48 3.70 6.33
N CYS A 223 -6.72 4.15 6.19
CA CYS A 223 -7.52 3.95 4.99
C CYS A 223 -7.57 5.25 4.17
N TYR A 224 -7.55 5.12 2.84
CA TYR A 224 -7.52 6.22 1.88
C TYR A 224 -8.72 6.14 0.95
N ASP A 225 -9.41 7.25 0.79
CA ASP A 225 -10.42 7.52 -0.24
C ASP A 225 -9.82 8.59 -1.15
N PHE A 226 -9.23 8.19 -2.26
CA PHE A 226 -8.44 9.05 -3.13
C PHE A 226 -9.30 10.12 -3.80
N GLU A 227 -10.51 9.78 -4.22
CA GLU A 227 -11.43 10.66 -4.93
C GLU A 227 -12.30 11.50 -3.99
N GLY A 228 -12.40 11.13 -2.72
CA GLY A 228 -13.24 11.80 -1.74
C GLY A 228 -14.73 11.49 -1.92
N ASP A 229 -15.06 10.33 -2.50
CA ASP A 229 -16.43 9.92 -2.84
C ASP A 229 -17.00 8.85 -1.89
N ASP A 230 -16.38 8.70 -0.72
CA ASP A 230 -16.64 7.67 0.29
C ASP A 230 -16.32 6.24 -0.15
N LYS A 231 -15.68 6.04 -1.32
CA LYS A 231 -15.20 4.72 -1.78
C LYS A 231 -13.71 4.53 -1.45
N TRP A 232 -13.44 4.07 -0.23
CA TRP A 232 -12.09 3.72 0.22
C TRP A 232 -11.36 2.73 -0.71
N ASN A 233 -10.28 3.20 -1.33
CA ASN A 233 -9.54 2.50 -2.39
C ASN A 233 -8.29 1.79 -1.85
N HIS A 234 -7.69 2.30 -0.77
CA HIS A 234 -6.39 1.82 -0.31
C HIS A 234 -6.28 1.73 1.21
N THR A 235 -5.36 0.89 1.67
CA THR A 235 -5.08 0.72 3.10
C THR A 235 -3.59 0.47 3.33
N THR A 236 -3.01 1.12 4.34
CA THR A 236 -1.60 1.01 4.73
C THR A 236 -1.46 0.69 6.22
N ILE A 237 -0.28 0.23 6.63
CA ILE A 237 0.07 0.03 8.04
C ILE A 237 1.24 0.93 8.43
N VAL A 238 1.14 1.58 9.57
CA VAL A 238 2.22 2.38 10.17
C VAL A 238 3.30 1.44 10.69
N VAL A 239 4.55 1.66 10.28
CA VAL A 239 5.70 0.84 10.71
C VAL A 239 6.75 1.64 11.47
N ALA A 240 6.80 2.95 11.25
CA ALA A 240 7.74 3.85 11.89
C ALA A 240 7.18 5.27 11.97
N LYS A 241 7.95 6.18 12.56
CA LYS A 241 7.71 7.62 12.52
C LYS A 241 8.94 8.35 11.98
N ASP A 242 8.72 9.49 11.33
CA ASP A 242 9.79 10.39 10.93
C ASP A 242 10.28 11.25 12.11
N ALA A 243 11.22 12.17 11.85
CA ALA A 243 11.85 12.98 12.88
C ALA A 243 10.86 13.90 13.62
N TYR A 244 9.73 14.22 12.98
CA TYR A 244 8.70 15.09 13.52
C TYR A 244 7.50 14.30 14.06
N GLY A 245 7.63 12.97 14.18
CA GLY A 245 6.60 12.12 14.77
C GLY A 245 5.47 11.76 13.81
N MET A 246 5.60 12.05 12.52
CA MET A 246 4.62 11.71 11.51
C MET A 246 4.77 10.26 11.06
N PRO A 247 3.68 9.54 10.75
CA PRO A 247 3.78 8.13 10.39
C PRO A 247 4.54 7.87 9.07
N LEU A 248 5.29 6.77 9.06
CA LEU A 248 5.85 6.14 7.88
C LEU A 248 5.18 4.77 7.71
N VAL A 249 4.74 4.47 6.49
CA VAL A 249 3.86 3.34 6.20
C VAL A 249 4.48 2.34 5.23
N ASN A 250 4.07 1.08 5.36
CA ASN A 250 4.27 0.06 4.34
C ASN A 250 2.93 -0.24 3.64
N ALA A 251 3.00 -0.59 2.35
CA ALA A 251 1.83 -0.87 1.53
C ALA A 251 2.13 -1.86 0.41
N HIS A 252 1.08 -2.50 -0.11
CA HIS A 252 1.09 -3.33 -1.32
C HIS A 252 0.32 -2.65 -2.48
N THR A 253 0.09 -3.39 -3.57
CA THR A 253 -0.35 -2.92 -4.90
C THR A 253 0.79 -2.24 -5.66
N ASP A 254 1.28 -1.14 -5.11
CA ASP A 254 2.61 -0.60 -5.39
C ASP A 254 3.44 -0.75 -4.12
N ASN A 255 4.22 -1.82 -4.09
CA ASN A 255 4.93 -2.27 -2.89
C ASN A 255 5.85 -1.16 -2.40
N SER A 256 5.63 -0.70 -1.17
CA SER A 256 6.33 0.44 -0.60
C SER A 256 6.68 0.21 0.85
N ARG A 257 7.82 0.80 1.25
CA ARG A 257 8.36 0.72 2.60
C ARG A 257 8.79 2.09 3.10
N ASN A 258 8.42 2.41 4.34
CA ASN A 258 8.67 3.70 5.00
C ASN A 258 8.24 4.91 4.15
N ARG A 259 7.15 4.77 3.39
CA ARG A 259 6.59 5.87 2.60
C ARG A 259 5.90 6.85 3.54
N TYR A 260 5.92 8.13 3.21
CA TYR A 260 5.20 9.11 4.01
C TYR A 260 3.68 8.88 3.95
N TRP A 261 3.02 8.97 5.11
CA TRP A 261 1.63 8.56 5.28
C TRP A 261 0.62 9.28 4.38
N SER A 262 0.86 10.55 4.02
CA SER A 262 -0.11 11.35 3.26
C SER A 262 -0.31 10.84 1.84
N TYR A 263 0.63 10.04 1.33
CA TYR A 263 0.49 9.36 0.03
C TYR A 263 0.29 10.31 -1.17
N GLU A 264 0.60 11.60 -1.01
CA GLU A 264 0.45 12.65 -2.04
C GLU A 264 1.34 12.41 -3.27
N ASP A 265 2.46 11.71 -3.08
CA ASP A 265 3.33 11.27 -4.16
C ASP A 265 2.80 10.03 -4.92
N SER A 266 1.55 9.60 -4.66
CA SER A 266 0.91 8.51 -5.38
C SER A 266 0.41 8.97 -6.75
N THR A 267 0.43 8.05 -7.71
CA THR A 267 -0.21 8.23 -9.02
C THR A 267 -1.73 8.25 -8.91
N ALA A 268 -2.30 7.59 -7.89
CA ALA A 268 -3.74 7.58 -7.60
C ALA A 268 -4.19 8.78 -6.74
N TRP A 269 -3.28 9.63 -6.27
CA TRP A 269 -3.64 10.75 -5.40
C TRP A 269 -4.51 11.79 -6.15
N THR A 270 -5.50 12.34 -5.45
CA THR A 270 -6.23 13.53 -5.89
C THR A 270 -6.29 14.57 -4.76
N PRO A 271 -6.54 15.86 -5.08
CA PRO A 271 -6.73 16.90 -4.06
C PRO A 271 -7.90 16.66 -3.10
N ASN A 272 -8.84 15.77 -3.44
CA ASN A 272 -10.03 15.47 -2.64
C ASN A 272 -9.80 14.30 -1.66
N ILE A 273 -8.57 13.81 -1.54
CA ILE A 273 -8.26 12.63 -0.73
C ILE A 273 -8.75 12.77 0.71
N ASN A 274 -9.45 11.75 1.19
CA ASN A 274 -9.90 11.61 2.56
C ASN A 274 -9.19 10.45 3.25
N TYR A 275 -9.06 10.54 4.57
CA TYR A 275 -8.37 9.55 5.39
C TYR A 275 -9.25 9.06 6.54
N LYS A 276 -9.04 7.81 6.94
CA LYS A 276 -9.46 7.29 8.24
C LYS A 276 -8.27 6.68 8.96
N PHE A 277 -8.04 7.14 10.18
CA PHE A 277 -6.93 6.73 11.03
C PHE A 277 -7.46 5.77 12.09
N PHE A 278 -6.91 4.56 12.16
CA PHE A 278 -7.38 3.54 13.09
C PHE A 278 -6.27 3.09 14.04
N ARG A 279 -6.49 3.31 15.34
CA ARG A 279 -5.76 2.62 16.39
C ARG A 279 -6.25 1.19 16.52
N ILE A 280 -5.33 0.23 16.37
CA ILE A 280 -5.66 -1.21 16.48
C ILE A 280 -5.32 -1.72 17.88
N GLY A 281 -6.18 -2.55 18.48
CA GLY A 281 -5.86 -3.24 19.73
C GLY A 281 -6.18 -2.47 21.02
N GLU A 282 -7.01 -1.42 20.94
CA GLU A 282 -7.64 -0.74 22.08
C GLU A 282 -9.15 -0.99 22.12
#